data_AF-A0A244CUV6-F1
#
_entry.id   AF-A0A244CUV6-F1
#
_cell.length_a   1.000
_cell.length_b   1.000
_cell.length_c   1.000
_cell.angle_alpha   90.00
_cell.angle_beta   90.00
_cell.angle_gamma   90.00
#
_symmetry.space_group_name_H-M   'P 1'
#
loop_
_entity.id
_entity.type
_entity.pdbx_description
1 polymer ?
#
loop_
_entity_poly.entity_id
_entity_poly.type
_entity_poly.pdbx_seq_one_letter_code
_entity_poly.pdbx_strand_id
1 'polypeptide(L)'
;MNKSKQSGVVLVAALVMIIAVTGIAVSLMSSSTLDLKMVNAAQESETAEMTIKGDAELSLRSAMDLAANSPLIKGDGQFTDAGMSIKHQNADPKSTITLFNEQTGPEETPCPRRFAPTPGIVCNPLRIRASIKYGVGDKHEAVVQSGILQEIGSANQ
;
A
#
# COMPACT_ATOMS: atom_id res chain seq x y z
N MET A 1 1.14 36.00 66.98
CA MET A 1 0.14 35.46 66.01
C MET A 1 0.40 33.98 65.80
N ASN A 2 -0.64 33.15 65.99
CA ASN A 2 -0.54 31.72 66.27
C ASN A 2 -0.15 30.89 65.02
N LYS A 3 1.13 30.47 64.91
CA LYS A 3 1.67 29.63 63.80
C LYS A 3 0.96 28.28 63.67
N SER A 4 0.43 27.73 64.76
CA SER A 4 -0.23 26.41 64.80
C SER A 4 -1.52 26.33 63.97
N LYS A 5 -2.24 27.45 63.80
CA LYS A 5 -3.50 27.49 63.02
C LYS A 5 -3.26 27.58 61.50
N GLN A 6 -2.09 28.06 61.07
CA GLN A 6 -1.73 28.22 59.66
C GLN A 6 -1.09 26.96 59.04
N SER A 7 -0.45 26.12 59.85
CA SER A 7 0.28 24.94 59.34
C SER A 7 -0.63 23.86 58.74
N GLY A 8 -1.88 23.73 59.20
CA GLY A 8 -2.83 22.74 58.68
C GLY A 8 -3.41 23.11 57.30
N VAL A 9 -3.69 24.39 57.08
CA VAL A 9 -4.25 24.89 55.81
C VAL A 9 -3.24 24.78 54.66
N VAL A 10 -1.97 25.06 54.94
CA VAL A 10 -0.89 24.94 53.93
C VAL A 10 -0.72 23.50 53.46
N LEU A 11 -0.85 22.52 54.36
CA LEU A 11 -0.69 21.11 54.01
C LEU A 11 -1.82 20.63 53.09
N VAL A 12 -3.05 21.02 53.37
CA VAL A 12 -4.22 20.69 52.54
C VAL A 12 -4.12 21.40 51.18
N ALA A 13 -3.71 22.67 51.15
CA ALA A 13 -3.53 23.41 49.91
C ALA A 13 -2.43 22.79 49.02
N ALA A 14 -1.30 22.37 49.61
CA ALA A 14 -0.25 21.67 48.89
C ALA A 14 -0.73 20.33 48.32
N LEU A 15 -1.51 19.56 49.09
CA LEU A 15 -2.06 18.28 48.64
C LEU A 15 -3.02 18.45 47.44
N VAL A 16 -3.90 19.46 47.48
CA VAL A 16 -4.83 19.76 46.39
C VAL A 16 -4.06 20.19 45.13
N MET A 17 -3.01 20.99 45.26
CA MET A 17 -2.14 21.36 44.14
C MET A 17 -1.48 20.13 43.50
N ILE A 18 -0.95 19.22 44.32
CA ILE A 18 -0.28 18.01 43.80
C ILE A 18 -1.25 17.16 42.99
N ILE A 19 -2.48 16.94 43.49
CA ILE A 19 -3.50 16.16 42.79
C ILE A 19 -3.89 16.83 41.45
N ALA A 20 -4.00 18.17 41.44
CA ALA A 20 -4.29 18.90 40.21
C ALA A 20 -3.17 18.76 39.17
N VAL A 21 -1.91 18.88 39.58
CA VAL A 21 -0.75 18.79 38.68
C VAL A 21 -0.56 17.36 38.16
N THR A 22 -0.74 16.34 38.99
CA THR A 22 -0.65 14.94 38.54
C THR A 22 -1.79 14.58 37.57
N GLY A 23 -2.99 15.11 37.79
CA GLY A 23 -4.11 14.96 36.85
C GLY A 23 -3.77 15.47 35.45
N ILE A 24 -3.24 16.70 35.36
CA ILE A 24 -2.81 17.28 34.08
C ILE A 24 -1.69 16.45 33.43
N ALA A 25 -0.71 16.02 34.21
CA ALA A 25 0.40 15.22 33.72
C ALA A 25 -0.05 13.87 33.14
N VAL A 26 -0.96 13.16 33.81
CA VAL A 26 -1.53 11.89 33.32
C VAL A 26 -2.35 12.11 32.06
N SER A 27 -3.16 13.18 32.00
CA SER A 27 -3.90 13.52 30.78
C SER A 27 -2.97 13.79 29.60
N LEU A 28 -1.89 14.55 29.80
CA LEU A 28 -0.89 14.83 28.77
C LEU A 28 -0.18 13.56 28.30
N MET A 29 0.29 12.71 29.22
CA MET A 29 0.93 11.43 28.86
C MET A 29 -0.03 10.47 28.17
N SER A 30 -1.30 10.45 28.59
CA SER A 30 -2.33 9.64 27.95
C SER A 30 -2.60 10.09 26.52
N SER A 31 -2.67 11.39 26.26
CA SER A 31 -2.81 11.93 24.90
C SER A 31 -1.61 11.59 24.03
N SER A 32 -0.38 11.81 24.50
CA SER A 32 0.84 11.50 23.73
C SER A 32 0.96 10.02 23.36
N THR A 33 0.46 9.11 24.19
CA THR A 33 0.48 7.67 23.92
C THR A 33 -0.47 7.30 22.78
N LEU A 34 -1.60 8.00 22.64
CA LEU A 34 -2.53 7.82 21.53
C LEU A 34 -1.91 8.33 20.23
N ASP A 35 -1.27 9.50 20.27
CA ASP A 35 -0.60 10.09 19.11
C ASP A 35 0.55 9.19 18.61
N LEU A 36 1.34 8.61 19.52
CA LEU A 36 2.40 7.66 19.18
C LEU A 36 1.87 6.40 18.46
N LYS A 37 0.75 5.84 18.92
CA LYS A 37 0.15 4.68 18.26
C LYS A 37 -0.41 5.03 16.89
N MET A 38 -0.95 6.24 16.73
CA MET A 38 -1.42 6.74 15.45
C MET A 38 -0.26 6.94 14.47
N VAL A 39 0.84 7.56 14.91
CA VAL A 39 2.04 7.74 14.08
C VAL A 39 2.65 6.39 13.70
N ASN A 40 2.73 5.44 14.64
CA ASN A 40 3.26 4.10 14.33
C ASN A 40 2.36 3.36 13.31
N ALA A 41 1.04 3.43 13.46
CA ALA A 41 0.12 2.83 12.50
C ALA A 41 0.22 3.49 11.11
N ALA A 42 0.37 4.82 11.06
CA ALA A 42 0.58 5.55 9.81
C ALA A 42 1.91 5.15 9.15
N GLN A 43 2.99 5.03 9.93
CA GLN A 43 4.29 4.60 9.44
C GLN A 43 4.26 3.15 8.94
N GLU A 44 3.60 2.24 9.64
CA GLU A 44 3.41 0.86 9.18
C GLU A 44 2.62 0.80 7.86
N SER A 45 1.60 1.65 7.69
CA SER A 45 0.85 1.72 6.42
C SER A 45 1.70 2.28 5.29
N GLU A 46 2.45 3.36 5.52
CA GLU A 46 3.30 3.99 4.50
C GLU A 46 4.43 3.06 4.07
N THR A 47 5.05 2.37 5.02
CA THR A 47 6.09 1.37 4.73
C THR A 47 5.51 0.19 3.94
N ALA A 48 4.33 -0.32 4.30
CA ALA A 48 3.65 -1.36 3.54
C ALA A 48 3.37 -0.91 2.09
N GLU A 49 2.91 0.33 1.89
CA GLU A 49 2.70 0.89 0.55
C GLU A 49 3.99 1.08 -0.26
N MET A 50 5.09 1.47 0.37
CA MET A 50 6.38 1.61 -0.31
C MET A 50 6.95 0.25 -0.70
N THR A 51 6.93 -0.71 0.23
CA THR A 51 7.38 -2.08 -0.02
C THR A 51 6.62 -2.71 -1.18
N ILE A 52 5.29 -2.57 -1.19
CA ILE A 52 4.48 -3.19 -2.22
C ILE A 52 4.67 -2.57 -3.60
N LYS A 53 4.88 -1.25 -3.67
CA LYS A 53 5.22 -0.57 -4.93
C LYS A 53 6.56 -1.05 -5.46
N GLY A 54 7.57 -1.17 -4.59
CA GLY A 54 8.88 -1.72 -4.95
C GLY A 54 8.78 -3.17 -5.43
N ASP A 55 8.06 -4.02 -4.72
CA ASP A 55 7.85 -5.42 -5.10
C ASP A 55 7.10 -5.55 -6.44
N ALA A 56 6.09 -4.71 -6.67
CA ALA A 56 5.34 -4.66 -7.92
C ALA A 56 6.23 -4.26 -9.09
N GLU A 57 7.09 -3.26 -8.92
CA GLU A 57 8.07 -2.85 -9.94
C GLU A 57 9.12 -3.93 -10.21
N LEU A 58 9.65 -4.58 -9.17
CA LEU A 58 10.61 -5.67 -9.32
C LEU A 58 10.00 -6.86 -10.05
N SER A 59 8.76 -7.21 -9.71
CA SER A 59 7.99 -8.28 -10.35
C SER A 59 7.62 -7.95 -11.80
N LEU A 60 7.34 -6.68 -12.08
CA LEU A 60 7.11 -6.22 -13.45
C LEU A 60 8.40 -6.26 -14.28
N ARG A 61 9.52 -5.81 -13.71
CA ARG A 61 10.83 -5.85 -14.37
C ARG A 61 11.28 -7.27 -14.66
N SER A 62 11.11 -8.20 -13.71
CA SER A 62 11.43 -9.61 -13.94
C SER A 62 10.52 -10.21 -15.00
N ALA A 63 9.24 -9.85 -15.02
CA ALA A 63 8.33 -10.26 -16.10
C ALA A 63 8.75 -9.70 -17.48
N MET A 64 9.30 -8.50 -17.56
CA MET A 64 9.82 -7.94 -18.82
C MET A 64 11.11 -8.64 -19.29
N ASP A 65 11.97 -9.07 -18.36
CA ASP A 65 13.23 -9.76 -18.67
C ASP A 65 12.99 -11.11 -19.39
N LEU A 66 11.82 -11.72 -19.18
CA LEU A 66 11.40 -12.94 -19.87
C LEU A 66 11.03 -12.71 -21.36
N ALA A 67 11.08 -11.46 -21.85
CA ALA A 67 10.87 -11.08 -23.24
C ALA A 67 9.67 -11.79 -23.90
N ALA A 68 9.91 -12.72 -24.84
CA ALA A 68 8.87 -13.45 -25.58
C ALA A 68 7.94 -14.33 -24.71
N ASN A 69 8.41 -14.77 -23.54
CA ASN A 69 7.61 -15.53 -22.58
C ASN A 69 7.03 -14.63 -21.46
N SER A 70 7.13 -13.32 -21.63
CA SER A 70 6.62 -12.37 -20.66
C SER A 70 5.11 -12.57 -20.47
N PRO A 71 4.63 -12.66 -19.21
CA PRO A 71 3.20 -12.73 -18.93
C PRO A 71 2.45 -11.47 -19.40
N LEU A 72 3.18 -10.40 -19.74
CA LEU A 72 2.63 -9.14 -20.20
C LEU A 72 2.24 -9.16 -21.71
N ILE A 73 2.85 -10.04 -22.50
CA ILE A 73 2.54 -10.18 -23.95
C ILE A 73 1.35 -11.13 -24.17
N LYS A 74 0.91 -11.85 -23.12
CA LYS A 74 -0.20 -12.79 -23.22
C LYS A 74 -1.49 -12.06 -23.61
N GLY A 75 -2.21 -12.58 -24.60
CA GLY A 75 -3.48 -12.03 -25.07
C GLY A 75 -4.68 -12.46 -24.22
N ASP A 76 -5.86 -12.01 -24.63
CA ASP A 76 -7.14 -12.42 -24.07
C ASP A 76 -7.33 -13.96 -24.18
N GLY A 77 -7.70 -14.61 -23.09
CA GLY A 77 -7.83 -16.08 -22.99
C GLY A 77 -6.62 -16.85 -22.43
N GLN A 78 -5.46 -16.22 -22.23
CA GLN A 78 -4.33 -16.83 -21.49
C GLN A 78 -4.26 -16.42 -20.02
N PHE A 79 -5.19 -15.58 -19.59
CA PHE A 79 -5.42 -15.22 -18.20
C PHE A 79 -6.59 -16.03 -17.66
N THR A 80 -6.44 -16.58 -16.46
CA THR A 80 -7.56 -17.13 -15.72
C THR A 80 -8.37 -15.98 -15.10
N ASP A 81 -9.64 -16.20 -14.78
CA ASP A 81 -10.47 -15.22 -14.03
C ASP A 81 -9.83 -14.79 -12.70
N ALA A 82 -8.94 -15.63 -12.15
CA ALA A 82 -8.19 -15.37 -10.92
C ALA A 82 -6.95 -14.47 -11.13
N GLY A 83 -6.57 -14.17 -12.37
CA GLY A 83 -5.34 -13.45 -12.72
C GLY A 83 -4.07 -14.32 -12.64
N MET A 84 -2.96 -13.77 -13.11
CA MET A 84 -1.65 -14.43 -13.17
C MET A 84 -0.69 -13.84 -12.13
N SER A 85 -0.18 -14.66 -11.22
CA SER A 85 0.81 -14.21 -10.23
C SER A 85 2.18 -14.00 -10.89
N ILE A 86 2.73 -12.78 -10.77
CA ILE A 86 4.04 -12.42 -11.34
C ILE A 86 5.11 -12.16 -10.25
N LYS A 87 4.84 -12.60 -9.03
CA LYS A 87 5.67 -12.32 -7.86
C LYS A 87 7.13 -12.73 -8.08
N HIS A 88 8.04 -11.78 -7.90
CA HIS A 88 9.49 -12.02 -7.93
C HIS A 88 9.97 -12.83 -6.72
N GLN A 89 11.04 -13.63 -6.88
CA GLN A 89 11.58 -14.48 -5.81
C GLN A 89 12.08 -13.69 -4.59
N ASN A 90 12.50 -12.43 -4.79
CA ASN A 90 12.97 -11.56 -3.71
C ASN A 90 11.87 -10.67 -3.12
N ALA A 91 10.62 -10.78 -3.59
CA ALA A 91 9.50 -10.01 -3.06
C ALA A 91 9.07 -10.56 -1.69
N ASP A 92 8.52 -9.69 -0.84
CA ASP A 92 8.11 -10.04 0.52
C ASP A 92 7.14 -11.24 0.52
N PRO A 93 7.28 -12.26 1.37
CA PRO A 93 6.41 -13.44 1.37
C PRO A 93 4.93 -13.07 1.57
N LYS A 94 4.65 -11.95 2.25
CA LYS A 94 3.31 -11.42 2.49
C LYS A 94 2.72 -10.61 1.33
N SER A 95 3.53 -10.20 0.35
CA SER A 95 3.06 -9.48 -0.83
C SER A 95 2.51 -10.45 -1.88
N THR A 96 1.39 -10.10 -2.50
CA THR A 96 0.76 -10.87 -3.58
C THR A 96 0.62 -9.94 -4.78
N ILE A 97 1.23 -10.29 -5.90
CA ILE A 97 1.21 -9.47 -7.11
C ILE A 97 0.60 -10.29 -8.23
N THR A 98 -0.55 -9.80 -8.71
CA THR A 98 -1.39 -10.48 -9.69
C THR A 98 -1.64 -9.56 -10.88
N LEU A 99 -1.55 -10.14 -12.06
CA LEU A 99 -1.82 -9.50 -13.33
C LEU A 99 -3.20 -9.94 -13.82
N PHE A 100 -4.00 -8.97 -14.23
CA PHE A 100 -5.30 -9.19 -14.85
C PHE A 100 -5.28 -8.63 -16.26
N ASN A 101 -5.90 -9.34 -17.19
CA ASN A 101 -6.22 -8.79 -18.48
C ASN A 101 -7.64 -8.24 -18.41
N GLU A 102 -7.82 -6.96 -18.72
CA GLU A 102 -9.12 -6.29 -18.69
C GLU A 102 -9.67 -6.07 -20.11
N GLN A 103 -9.09 -6.74 -21.11
CA GLN A 103 -9.62 -6.80 -22.46
C GLN A 103 -10.94 -7.57 -22.44
N THR A 104 -12.05 -6.84 -22.35
CA THR A 104 -13.41 -7.40 -22.17
C THR A 104 -14.19 -7.49 -23.48
N GLY A 105 -13.49 -7.47 -24.63
CA GLY A 105 -14.13 -7.48 -25.94
C GLY A 105 -13.27 -8.07 -27.06
N PRO A 106 -13.91 -8.51 -28.16
CA PRO A 106 -13.25 -9.10 -29.33
C PRO A 106 -12.49 -8.06 -30.18
N GLU A 107 -12.56 -6.79 -29.82
CA GLU A 107 -12.01 -5.68 -30.61
C GLU A 107 -10.62 -5.31 -30.08
N GLU A 108 -9.64 -5.40 -30.98
CA GLU A 108 -8.27 -4.96 -30.75
C GLU A 108 -8.27 -3.47 -30.39
N THR A 109 -7.95 -3.15 -29.12
CA THR A 109 -8.03 -1.76 -28.66
C THR A 109 -6.83 -0.98 -29.23
N PRO A 110 -7.06 0.09 -29.99
CA PRO A 110 -5.96 0.89 -30.52
C PRO A 110 -5.24 1.63 -29.38
N CYS A 111 -3.91 1.59 -29.40
CA CYS A 111 -3.09 2.28 -28.41
C CYS A 111 -3.33 3.79 -28.41
N PRO A 112 -3.31 4.45 -27.22
CA PRO A 112 -3.31 5.91 -27.14
C PRO A 112 -2.14 6.49 -27.94
N ARG A 113 -2.42 7.54 -28.69
CA ARG A 113 -1.54 8.08 -29.73
C ARG A 113 -0.30 8.74 -29.10
N ARG A 114 0.91 8.38 -29.54
CA ARG A 114 2.11 9.22 -29.36
C ARG A 114 2.53 9.96 -30.63
N PHE A 115 2.51 9.30 -31.80
CA PHE A 115 2.77 9.90 -33.12
C PHE A 115 2.31 8.92 -34.24
N ALA A 116 1.04 8.98 -34.69
CA ALA A 116 0.39 8.12 -35.71
C ALA A 116 0.24 6.60 -35.40
N PRO A 117 -0.87 5.95 -35.81
CA PRO A 117 -1.03 4.51 -35.66
C PRO A 117 -0.16 3.76 -36.67
N THR A 118 0.78 2.96 -36.17
CA THR A 118 1.49 1.97 -36.98
C THR A 118 0.53 0.81 -37.27
N PRO A 119 0.28 0.47 -38.54
CA PRO A 119 -0.55 -0.68 -38.88
C PRO A 119 0.01 -1.96 -38.23
N GLY A 120 -0.85 -2.72 -37.53
CA GLY A 120 -0.47 -3.97 -36.87
C GLY A 120 0.07 -3.84 -35.45
N ILE A 121 -0.04 -2.69 -34.78
CA ILE A 121 0.21 -2.57 -33.33
C ILE A 121 -1.12 -2.39 -32.60
N VAL A 122 -1.36 -3.26 -31.62
CA VAL A 122 -2.58 -3.31 -30.80
C VAL A 122 -2.18 -3.12 -29.33
N CYS A 123 -3.05 -2.50 -28.53
CA CYS A 123 -2.84 -2.40 -27.10
C CYS A 123 -3.61 -3.45 -26.32
N ASN A 124 -2.89 -4.15 -25.45
CA ASN A 124 -3.46 -5.01 -24.45
C ASN A 124 -3.55 -4.27 -23.11
N PRO A 125 -4.76 -3.96 -22.59
CA PRO A 125 -4.95 -3.35 -21.29
C PRO A 125 -4.76 -4.37 -20.16
N LEU A 126 -3.70 -4.18 -19.38
CA LEU A 126 -3.37 -5.01 -18.23
C LEU A 126 -3.57 -4.23 -16.94
N ARG A 127 -4.10 -4.89 -15.91
CA ARG A 127 -4.18 -4.35 -14.55
C ARG A 127 -3.27 -5.15 -13.64
N ILE A 128 -2.32 -4.49 -13.01
CA ILE A 128 -1.53 -5.05 -11.91
C ILE A 128 -2.25 -4.74 -10.61
N ARG A 129 -2.52 -5.78 -9.82
CA ARG A 129 -2.97 -5.67 -8.43
C ARG A 129 -1.88 -6.25 -7.55
N ALA A 130 -1.25 -5.37 -6.78
CA ALA A 130 -0.38 -5.76 -5.70
C ALA A 130 -1.16 -5.61 -4.38
N SER A 131 -1.18 -6.64 -3.54
CA SER A 131 -1.66 -6.52 -2.15
C SER A 131 -0.62 -7.00 -1.11
N ILE A 132 -0.59 -6.34 0.04
CA ILE A 132 0.26 -6.71 1.18
C ILE A 132 -0.56 -6.58 2.46
N LYS A 133 -0.43 -7.57 3.35
CA LYS A 133 -1.05 -7.52 4.68
C LYS A 133 -0.10 -6.89 5.69
N TYR A 134 -0.63 -5.99 6.50
CA TYR A 134 0.13 -5.25 7.52
C TYR A 134 -0.65 -5.12 8.84
N GLY A 135 0.05 -4.70 9.89
CA GLY A 135 -0.47 -4.60 11.25
C GLY A 135 -0.49 -5.91 12.04
N VAL A 136 -0.83 -5.80 13.32
CA VAL A 136 -0.80 -6.93 14.27
C VAL A 136 -1.80 -8.01 13.86
N GLY A 137 -1.27 -9.16 13.41
CA GLY A 137 -2.06 -10.30 12.96
C GLY A 137 -2.60 -10.20 11.53
N ASP A 138 -1.96 -9.39 10.66
CA ASP A 138 -2.27 -9.30 9.23
C ASP A 138 -3.75 -8.90 8.95
N LYS A 139 -4.30 -8.05 9.83
CA LYS A 139 -5.71 -7.61 9.78
C LYS A 139 -5.99 -6.51 8.76
N HIS A 140 -4.96 -5.76 8.38
CA HIS A 140 -5.07 -4.69 7.39
C HIS A 140 -4.42 -5.13 6.08
N GLU A 141 -5.00 -4.70 4.97
CA GLU A 141 -4.48 -4.98 3.63
C GLU A 141 -4.33 -3.67 2.87
N ALA A 142 -3.12 -3.41 2.39
CA ALA A 142 -2.86 -2.33 1.44
C ALA A 142 -2.89 -2.93 0.04
N VAL A 143 -3.73 -2.36 -0.82
CA VAL A 143 -3.90 -2.80 -2.21
C VAL A 143 -3.55 -1.64 -3.14
N VAL A 144 -2.55 -1.85 -3.99
CA VAL A 144 -2.18 -0.91 -5.05
C VAL A 144 -2.60 -1.52 -6.37
N GLN A 145 -3.41 -0.77 -7.13
CA GLN A 145 -3.83 -1.14 -8.46
C GLN A 145 -3.22 -0.16 -9.46
N SER A 146 -2.58 -0.71 -10.50
CA SER A 146 -2.01 0.07 -11.60
C SER A 146 -2.49 -0.49 -12.92
N GLY A 147 -2.86 0.40 -13.84
CA GLY A 147 -3.22 0.05 -15.22
C GLY A 147 -2.03 0.27 -16.15
N ILE A 148 -1.75 -0.71 -17.01
CA ILE A 148 -0.69 -0.67 -18.01
C ILE A 148 -1.32 -0.94 -19.36
N LEU A 149 -0.92 -0.17 -20.36
CA LEU A 149 -1.26 -0.41 -21.76
C LEU A 149 0.00 -0.94 -22.43
N GLN A 150 -0.06 -2.18 -22.89
CA GLN A 150 1.07 -2.80 -23.57
C GLN A 150 0.85 -2.87 -25.07
N GLU A 151 1.79 -2.32 -25.82
CA GLU A 151 1.86 -2.47 -27.26
C GLU A 151 2.29 -3.89 -27.60
N ILE A 152 1.45 -4.59 -28.35
CA ILE A 152 1.73 -5.90 -28.92
C ILE A 152 1.65 -5.82 -30.44
N GLY A 153 2.58 -6.47 -31.13
CA GLY A 153 2.45 -6.66 -32.58
C GLY A 153 1.33 -7.66 -32.85
N SER A 154 0.35 -7.28 -33.67
CA SER A 154 -0.69 -8.20 -34.11
C SER A 154 -0.04 -9.35 -34.88
N ALA A 155 -0.31 -10.60 -34.49
CA ALA A 155 0.18 -11.78 -35.18
C ALA A 155 -0.49 -12.01 -36.57
N ASN A 156 -1.31 -11.07 -37.04
CA ASN A 156 -1.96 -11.11 -38.36
C ASN A 156 -1.09 -10.43 -39.43
N GLN A 157 0.10 -10.99 -39.68
CA GLN A 157 0.77 -10.96 -40.99
C GLN A 157 1.08 -12.39 -41.43
#